data_AF-A0AAV4MH14-F1
#
_entry.id   AF-A0AAV4MH14-F1
#
_cell.length_a   1.000
_cell.length_b   1.000
_cell.length_c   1.000
_cell.angle_alpha   90.00
_cell.angle_beta   90.00
_cell.angle_gamma   90.00
#
_symmetry.space_group_name_H-M   'P 1'
#
loop_
_entity.id
_entity.type
_entity.pdbx_description
1 polymer ?
#
loop_
_entity_poly.entity_id
_entity_poly.type
_entity_poly.pdbx_seq_one_letter_code
_entity_poly.pdbx_strand_id
1 'polypeptide(L)'
;MTPTADCGPRAALVIRSTLETQAILVTMDIVIVHMITQNLGCLLVSTYCPPKGNIMTNLVVVLQSYLEKYNFKTFIFGDFNAKSRVWGKRYIDARGNYWHSAMLWT
;
A
#
# COMPACT_ATOMS: atom_id res chain seq x y z
N MET A 1 13.94 -7.82 27.41
CA MET A 1 12.60 -8.06 26.85
C MET A 1 12.72 -8.10 25.34
N THR A 2 12.62 -9.27 24.74
CA THR A 2 12.48 -9.43 23.28
C THR A 2 11.12 -8.86 22.88
N PRO A 3 11.04 -7.93 21.90
CA PRO A 3 9.75 -7.48 21.41
C PRO A 3 9.05 -8.68 20.78
N THR A 4 7.91 -9.07 21.34
CA THR A 4 7.00 -10.05 20.74
C THR A 4 6.70 -9.57 19.32
N ALA A 5 7.00 -10.43 18.33
CA ALA A 5 6.65 -10.14 16.95
C ALA A 5 5.15 -9.84 16.89
N ASP A 6 4.81 -8.65 16.45
CA ASP A 6 3.43 -8.22 16.28
C ASP A 6 2.79 -9.08 15.19
N CYS A 7 1.94 -10.04 15.61
CA CYS A 7 1.32 -11.04 14.75
C CYS A 7 -0.11 -10.66 14.34
N GLY A 8 -0.55 -9.41 14.54
CA GLY A 8 -1.86 -8.92 14.14
C GLY A 8 -1.89 -8.30 12.73
N PRO A 9 -3.08 -8.19 12.09
CA PRO A 9 -3.21 -7.47 10.83
C PRO A 9 -2.79 -6.00 11.01
N ARG A 10 -1.95 -5.50 10.11
CA ARG A 10 -1.34 -4.17 10.18
C ARG A 10 -1.94 -3.17 9.19
N ALA A 11 -2.65 -3.68 8.19
CA ALA A 11 -3.41 -2.89 7.23
C ALA A 11 -4.87 -3.37 7.18
N ALA A 12 -5.79 -2.44 6.96
CA ALA A 12 -7.21 -2.73 6.80
C ALA A 12 -7.88 -1.69 5.89
N LEU A 13 -9.01 -2.09 5.30
CA LEU A 13 -9.95 -1.20 4.64
C LEU A 13 -11.33 -1.42 5.26
N VAL A 14 -11.95 -0.35 5.76
CA VAL A 14 -13.34 -0.37 6.22
C VAL A 14 -14.18 0.27 5.13
N ILE A 15 -15.06 -0.52 4.53
CA ILE A 15 -15.81 -0.13 3.35
C ILE A 15 -17.30 -0.10 3.71
N ARG A 16 -17.97 1.00 3.35
CA ARG A 16 -19.42 1.13 3.54
C ARG A 16 -20.12 0.08 2.67
N SER A 17 -21.08 -0.64 3.24
CA SER A 17 -21.80 -1.74 2.57
C SER A 17 -22.58 -1.33 1.32
N THR A 18 -22.83 -0.03 1.13
CA THR A 18 -23.46 0.51 -0.09
C THR A 18 -22.50 0.56 -1.28
N LEU A 19 -21.20 0.31 -1.09
CA LEU A 19 -20.20 0.30 -2.14
C LEU A 19 -19.94 -1.14 -2.56
N GLU A 20 -20.05 -1.40 -3.87
CA GLU A 20 -19.73 -2.70 -4.43
C GLU A 20 -18.22 -2.87 -4.52
N THR A 21 -17.71 -3.94 -3.91
CA THR A 21 -16.27 -4.18 -3.85
C THR A 21 -15.94 -5.66 -3.93
N GLN A 22 -14.79 -5.97 -4.52
CA GLN A 22 -14.23 -7.30 -4.60
C GLN A 22 -12.83 -7.30 -4.01
N ALA A 23 -12.59 -8.15 -3.01
CA ALA A 23 -11.25 -8.35 -2.47
C ALA A 23 -10.35 -9.02 -3.52
N ILE A 24 -9.18 -8.44 -3.77
CA ILE A 24 -8.15 -9.00 -4.67
C ILE A 24 -7.05 -9.67 -3.84
N LEU A 25 -6.54 -8.97 -2.83
CA LEU A 25 -5.48 -9.46 -1.96
C LEU A 25 -5.76 -9.02 -0.53
N VAL A 26 -5.69 -9.95 0.41
CA VAL A 26 -5.78 -9.66 1.84
C VAL A 26 -4.62 -10.36 2.54
N THR A 27 -3.68 -9.57 3.04
CA THR A 27 -2.52 -10.02 3.81
C THR A 27 -2.37 -9.14 5.05
N MET A 28 -1.39 -9.45 5.90
CA MET A 28 -1.12 -8.66 7.11
C MET A 28 -0.70 -7.22 6.80
N ASP A 29 -0.01 -7.00 5.67
CA ASP A 29 0.63 -5.72 5.32
C ASP A 29 -0.03 -4.99 4.16
N ILE A 30 -0.85 -5.68 3.40
CA ILE A 30 -1.45 -5.17 2.18
C ILE A 30 -2.87 -5.71 2.07
N VAL A 31 -3.81 -4.79 1.87
CA VAL A 31 -5.18 -5.10 1.47
C VAL A 31 -5.44 -4.37 0.15
N ILE A 32 -5.75 -5.13 -0.90
CA ILE A 32 -6.11 -4.62 -2.22
C ILE A 32 -7.56 -5.02 -2.49
N VAL A 33 -8.39 -4.02 -2.78
CA VAL A 33 -9.80 -4.19 -3.10
C VAL A 33 -10.09 -3.46 -4.40
N HIS A 34 -10.79 -4.13 -5.32
CA HIS A 34 -11.37 -3.47 -6.49
C HIS A 34 -12.73 -2.90 -6.09
N MET A 35 -12.87 -1.58 -6.15
CA MET A 35 -14.15 -0.91 -6.03
C MET A 35 -14.79 -0.81 -7.40
N ILE A 36 -16.00 -1.35 -7.49
CA ILE A 36 -16.81 -1.36 -8.68
C ILE A 36 -17.79 -0.19 -8.56
N THR A 37 -17.70 0.76 -9.49
CA THR A 37 -18.71 1.82 -9.62
C THR A 37 -19.29 1.77 -11.02
N GLN A 38 -20.49 2.35 -11.21
CA GLN A 38 -21.19 2.33 -12.50
C GLN A 38 -20.39 2.93 -13.66
N ASN A 39 -19.48 3.87 -13.35
CA ASN A 39 -18.75 4.63 -14.37
C ASN A 39 -17.23 4.37 -14.35
N LEU A 40 -16.68 3.79 -13.28
CA LEU A 40 -15.23 3.59 -13.17
C LEU A 40 -14.85 2.53 -12.13
N GLY A 41 -14.08 1.52 -12.52
CA GLY A 41 -13.38 0.63 -11.59
C GLY A 41 -12.15 1.31 -11.02
N CYS A 42 -11.90 1.18 -9.72
CA CYS A 42 -10.65 1.63 -9.11
C CYS A 42 -10.10 0.63 -8.09
N LEU A 43 -8.78 0.56 -7.95
CA LEU A 43 -8.14 -0.17 -6.88
C LEU A 43 -8.01 0.72 -5.63
N LEU A 44 -8.45 0.19 -4.51
CA LEU A 44 -8.13 0.71 -3.19
C LEU A 44 -7.07 -0.19 -2.56
N VAL A 45 -5.95 0.40 -2.17
CA VAL A 45 -4.84 -0.28 -1.53
C VAL A 45 -4.61 0.36 -0.16
N SER A 46 -4.71 -0.45 0.89
CA SER A 46 -4.25 -0.10 2.24
C SER A 46 -2.99 -0.88 2.53
N THR A 47 -1.93 -0.21 2.96
CA THR A 47 -0.65 -0.86 3.23
C THR A 47 0.04 -0.37 4.48
N TYR A 48 0.78 -1.26 5.13
CA TYR A 48 1.67 -0.95 6.23
C TYR A 48 3.07 -1.46 5.92
N CYS A 49 4.05 -0.56 5.89
CA CYS A 49 5.44 -0.94 5.77
C CYS A 49 6.13 -0.78 7.13
N PRO A 50 6.58 -1.86 7.78
CA PRO A 50 7.23 -1.77 9.09
C PRO A 50 8.45 -0.84 9.08
N PRO A 51 8.73 -0.11 10.18
CA PRO A 51 9.86 0.82 10.25
C PRO A 51 11.23 0.13 10.22
N LYS A 52 11.27 -1.17 10.53
CA LYS A 52 12.47 -2.01 10.54
C LYS A 52 12.19 -3.29 9.74
N GLY A 53 13.21 -3.79 9.04
CA GLY A 53 13.14 -5.02 8.25
C GLY A 53 13.18 -4.78 6.74
N ASN A 54 13.63 -5.79 5.99
CA ASN A 54 13.80 -5.74 4.54
C ASN A 54 12.47 -5.93 3.76
N ILE A 55 11.33 -5.81 4.45
CA ILE A 55 9.97 -6.04 3.93
C ILE A 55 9.63 -5.06 2.80
N MET A 56 10.29 -3.90 2.76
CA MET A 56 10.06 -2.86 1.76
C MET A 56 10.19 -3.39 0.32
N THR A 57 11.19 -4.22 0.03
CA THR A 57 11.39 -4.77 -1.31
C THR A 57 10.25 -5.69 -1.72
N ASN A 58 9.85 -6.62 -0.85
CA ASN A 58 8.77 -7.57 -1.17
C ASN A 58 7.42 -6.87 -1.30
N LEU A 59 7.12 -5.92 -0.41
CA LEU A 59 5.86 -5.18 -0.41
C LEU A 59 5.70 -4.36 -1.70
N VAL A 60 6.74 -3.62 -2.10
CA VAL A 60 6.71 -2.79 -3.31
C VAL A 60 6.61 -3.63 -4.59
N VAL A 61 7.37 -4.74 -4.67
CA VAL A 61 7.28 -5.66 -5.82
C VAL A 61 5.89 -6.26 -5.95
N VAL A 62 5.29 -6.69 -4.83
CA VAL A 62 3.91 -7.16 -4.82
C VAL A 62 2.98 -6.07 -5.34
N LEU A 63 3.02 -4.86 -4.77
CA LEU A 63 2.18 -3.75 -5.23
C LEU A 63 2.33 -3.48 -6.73
N GLN A 64 3.56 -3.38 -7.25
CA GLN A 64 3.82 -3.16 -8.68
C GLN A 64 3.17 -4.24 -9.55
N SER A 65 3.30 -5.52 -9.19
CA SER A 65 2.70 -6.62 -9.95
C SER A 65 1.17 -6.51 -10.04
N TYR A 66 0.50 -6.00 -8.99
CA TYR A 66 -0.95 -5.76 -9.02
C TYR A 66 -1.32 -4.52 -9.83
N LEU A 67 -0.52 -3.45 -9.77
CA LEU A 67 -0.75 -2.25 -10.57
C LEU A 67 -0.66 -2.55 -12.07
N GLU A 68 0.38 -3.29 -12.48
CA GLU A 68 0.60 -3.71 -13.86
C GLU A 68 -0.51 -4.66 -14.36
N LYS A 69 -0.96 -5.58 -13.50
CA LYS A 69 -1.97 -6.59 -13.87
C LYS A 69 -3.36 -5.99 -14.10
N TYR A 70 -3.79 -5.05 -13.27
CA TYR A 70 -5.19 -4.59 -13.26
C TYR A 70 -5.41 -3.27 -14.01
N ASN A 71 -4.36 -2.46 -14.26
CA ASN A 71 -4.41 -1.20 -15.01
C ASN A 71 -5.64 -0.29 -14.72
N PHE A 72 -6.11 -0.29 -13.47
CA PHE A 72 -7.21 0.55 -13.01
C PHE A 72 -6.64 1.81 -12.34
N LYS A 73 -7.46 2.87 -12.26
CA LYS A 73 -7.12 4.01 -11.39
C LYS A 73 -6.93 3.47 -9.98
N THR A 74 -5.80 3.80 -9.36
CA THR A 74 -5.41 3.20 -8.09
C THR A 74 -5.16 4.26 -7.04
N PHE A 75 -5.69 4.03 -5.85
CA PHE A 75 -5.43 4.81 -4.67
C PHE A 75 -4.67 3.96 -3.66
N ILE A 76 -3.49 4.43 -3.25
CA ILE A 76 -2.63 3.75 -2.28
C ILE A 76 -2.55 4.62 -1.02
N PHE A 77 -2.93 4.05 0.11
CA PHE A 77 -2.90 4.69 1.42
C PHE A 77 -2.17 3.80 2.41
N GLY A 78 -1.52 4.40 3.41
CA GLY A 78 -0.80 3.62 4.39
C GLY A 78 0.22 4.38 5.20
N ASP A 79 0.87 3.65 6.11
CA ASP A 79 2.10 4.10 6.75
C ASP A 79 3.30 3.42 6.08
N PHE A 80 4.02 4.20 5.27
CA PHE A 80 5.20 3.72 4.55
C PHE A 80 6.46 3.67 5.44
N ASN A 81 6.42 4.27 6.64
CA ASN A 81 7.58 4.51 7.49
C ASN A 81 8.79 5.03 6.68
N ALA A 82 8.54 5.99 5.80
CA ALA A 82 9.50 6.52 4.83
C ALA A 82 9.38 8.04 4.76
N LYS A 83 10.49 8.72 4.52
CA LYS A 83 10.55 10.19 4.53
C LYS A 83 10.83 10.67 3.13
N SER A 84 9.90 11.44 2.58
CA SER A 84 10.03 12.06 1.26
C SER A 84 9.63 13.53 1.32
N ARG A 85 10.23 14.30 0.40
CA ARG A 85 9.83 15.69 0.13
C ARG A 85 8.43 15.79 -0.47
N VAL A 86 8.00 14.75 -1.17
CA VAL A 86 6.68 14.70 -1.83
C VAL A 86 5.54 14.80 -0.82
N TRP A 87 5.70 14.24 0.38
CA TRP A 87 4.66 14.20 1.43
C TRP A 87 5.10 14.82 2.76
N GLY A 88 6.03 15.79 2.73
CA GLY A 88 6.12 16.80 3.80
C GLY A 88 7.43 16.92 4.59
N LYS A 89 8.41 16.00 4.49
CA LYS A 89 9.70 16.19 5.18
C LYS A 89 10.73 16.86 4.26
N ARG A 90 11.45 17.86 4.78
CA ARG A 90 12.52 18.57 4.02
C ARG A 90 13.67 17.65 3.59
N TYR A 91 13.83 16.50 4.24
CA TYR A 91 14.85 15.50 3.92
C TYR A 91 14.20 14.20 3.41
N ILE A 92 14.91 13.54 2.50
CA ILE A 92 14.55 12.24 1.95
C ILE A 92 15.46 11.19 2.59
N ASP A 93 14.90 10.05 3.02
CA ASP A 93 15.68 8.88 3.43
C ASP A 93 15.69 7.80 2.34
N ALA A 94 16.53 6.76 2.52
CA ALA A 94 16.68 5.70 1.52
C ALA A 94 15.35 4.99 1.20
N ARG A 95 14.46 4.87 2.20
CA ARG A 95 13.13 4.29 2.03
C ARG A 95 12.24 5.20 1.19
N GLY A 96 12.25 6.51 1.47
CA GLY A 96 11.52 7.50 0.68
C GLY A 96 11.97 7.57 -0.77
N ASN A 97 13.29 7.46 -1.03
CA ASN A 97 13.82 7.36 -2.39
C ASN A 97 13.30 6.11 -3.11
N TYR A 98 13.29 4.96 -2.43
CA TYR A 98 12.81 3.71 -3.03
C TYR A 98 11.32 3.79 -3.40
N TRP A 99 10.47 4.29 -2.51
CA TRP A 99 9.06 4.54 -2.79
C TRP A 99 8.86 5.53 -3.95
N HIS A 100 9.70 6.57 -4.03
CA HIS A 100 9.64 7.54 -5.11
C HIS A 100 9.98 6.91 -6.46
N SER A 101 11.06 6.14 -6.54
CA SER A 101 11.44 5.43 -7.77
C SER A 101 10.43 4.38 -8.19
N ALA A 102 9.77 3.72 -7.24
CA ALA A 102 8.88 2.59 -7.53
C ALA A 102 7.43 2.97 -7.88
N MET A 103 6.93 4.11 -7.37
CA MET A 103 5.49 4.42 -7.40
C MET A 103 5.15 5.81 -7.94
N LEU A 104 6.11 6.72 -8.15
CA LEU A 104 5.83 8.12 -8.52
C LEU A 104 6.22 8.49 -9.97
N TRP A 105 6.52 7.50 -10.82
CA TRP A 105 6.86 7.69 -12.24
C TRP A 105 5.99 6.88 -13.21
N THR A 106 4.79 6.46 -12.77
CA THR A 106 3.72 5.92 -13.63
C THR A 106 2.69 7.00 -13.90
#